data_AF-A0A6F8TTF8-F1
#
_entry.id   AF-A0A6F8TTF8-F1
#
_cell.length_a   1.000
_cell.length_b   1.000
_cell.length_c   1.000
_cell.angle_alpha   90.00
_cell.angle_beta   90.00
_cell.angle_gamma   90.00
#
_symmetry.space_group_name_H-M   'P 1'
#
loop_
_entity.id
_entity.type
_entity.pdbx_description
1 polymer ?
#
loop_
_entity_poly.entity_id
_entity_poly.type
_entity_poly.pdbx_seq_one_letter_code
_entity_poly.pdbx_strand_id
1 'polypeptide(L)'
;MENLGVSLISISLSLIMIGINIPLLIGKIKMNEHYGMRLGKAFESDENWYVINRYGAKRFIFWSALILISGISYLFLPPFSEVTETILLFAPCFLLLPPIFETYLFTRKL
;
A
#
# COMPACT_ATOMS: atom_id res chain seq x y z
N MET A 1 2.32 -19.62 -21.20
CA MET A 1 2.15 -19.85 -19.76
C MET A 1 1.23 -18.75 -19.26
N GLU A 2 0.17 -19.09 -18.53
CA GLU A 2 -0.82 -18.12 -18.03
C GLU A 2 -0.12 -17.05 -17.18
N ASN A 3 -0.55 -15.78 -17.24
CA ASN A 3 -0.04 -14.67 -16.40
C ASN A 3 -0.37 -14.86 -14.90
N LEU A 4 -0.63 -16.10 -14.47
CA LEU A 4 -1.19 -16.47 -13.19
C LEU A 4 -0.26 -16.10 -12.03
N GLY A 5 1.05 -16.31 -12.19
CA GLY A 5 2.05 -16.00 -11.15
C GLY A 5 2.04 -14.53 -10.76
N VAL A 6 2.26 -13.64 -11.73
CA VAL A 6 2.25 -12.18 -11.50
C VAL A 6 0.88 -11.67 -11.03
N SER A 7 -0.21 -12.26 -11.52
CA SER A 7 -1.58 -11.90 -11.11
C SER A 7 -1.83 -12.23 -9.64
N LEU A 8 -1.55 -13.48 -9.23
CA LEU A 8 -1.77 -13.94 -7.86
C LEU A 8 -0.93 -13.17 -6.85
N ILE A 9 0.33 -12.85 -7.19
CA ILE A 9 1.21 -12.06 -6.32
C ILE A 9 0.67 -10.64 -6.16
N SER A 10 0.28 -9.99 -7.26
CA SER A 10 -0.25 -8.62 -7.23
C SER A 10 -1.56 -8.54 -6.45
N ILE A 11 -2.47 -9.48 -6.67
CA ILE A 11 -3.76 -9.57 -5.95
C ILE A 11 -3.53 -9.84 -4.46
N SER A 12 -2.70 -10.81 -4.12
CA SER A 12 -2.46 -11.19 -2.72
C SER A 12 -1.79 -10.05 -1.94
N LEU A 13 -0.74 -9.44 -2.52
CA LEU A 13 -0.04 -8.32 -1.91
C LEU A 13 -0.98 -7.13 -1.68
N SER A 14 -1.77 -6.76 -2.69
CA SER A 14 -2.70 -5.63 -2.58
C SER A 14 -3.79 -5.87 -1.54
N LEU A 15 -4.37 -7.07 -1.46
CA LEU A 15 -5.35 -7.42 -0.44
C LEU A 15 -4.75 -7.37 0.98
N ILE A 16 -3.53 -7.88 1.16
CA ILE A 16 -2.82 -7.78 2.45
C ILE A 16 -2.61 -6.31 2.80
N MET A 17 -2.09 -5.50 1.88
CA MET A 17 -1.82 -4.08 2.10
C MET A 17 -3.09 -3.30 2.44
N ILE A 18 -4.21 -3.58 1.77
CA ILE A 18 -5.51 -2.99 2.11
C ILE A 18 -5.92 -3.43 3.51
N GLY A 19 -5.89 -4.73 3.79
CA GLY A 19 -6.30 -5.31 5.07
C GLY A 19 -5.55 -4.73 6.26
N ILE A 20 -4.22 -4.64 6.17
CA ILE A 20 -3.38 -4.05 7.24
C ILE A 20 -3.52 -2.52 7.35
N ASN A 21 -4.20 -1.83 6.43
CA ASN A 21 -4.43 -0.39 6.54
C ASN A 21 -5.85 -0.05 7.01
N ILE A 22 -6.81 -0.98 6.94
CA ILE A 22 -8.18 -0.75 7.42
C ILE A 22 -8.23 -0.36 8.91
N PRO A 23 -7.57 -1.06 9.86
CA PRO A 23 -7.61 -0.69 11.28
C PRO A 23 -7.07 0.71 11.56
N LEU A 24 -6.04 1.14 10.80
CA LEU A 24 -5.45 2.47 10.86
C LEU A 24 -6.43 3.52 10.32
N LEU A 25 -7.09 3.24 9.19
CA LEU A 25 -8.07 4.12 8.56
C LEU A 25 -9.25 4.44 9.48
N ILE A 26 -9.75 3.45 10.23
CA ILE A 26 -10.87 3.62 11.16
C ILE A 26 -10.42 4.09 12.55
N GLY A 27 -9.11 4.18 12.79
CA GLY A 27 -8.54 4.67 14.05
C GLY A 27 -8.72 3.71 15.23
N LYS A 28 -8.71 2.39 14.99
CA LYS A 28 -8.81 1.38 16.05
C LYS A 28 -7.48 1.10 16.76
N ILE A 29 -6.38 1.57 16.20
CA ILE A 29 -5.03 1.27 16.67
C ILE A 29 -4.53 2.44 17.52
N LYS A 30 -4.28 2.19 18.80
CA LYS A 30 -3.63 3.15 19.70
C LYS A 30 -2.16 3.34 19.34
N MET A 31 -1.59 4.46 19.74
CA MET A 31 -0.17 4.76 19.56
C MET A 31 0.72 3.63 20.10
N ASN A 32 1.61 3.12 19.24
CA ASN A 32 2.50 2.01 19.54
C ASN A 32 3.72 1.99 18.60
N GLU A 33 4.76 1.25 18.97
CA GLU A 33 6.04 1.22 18.24
C GLU A 33 6.11 0.14 17.14
N HIS A 34 5.10 -0.72 17.01
CA HIS A 34 5.15 -1.91 16.17
C HIS A 34 4.32 -1.79 14.88
N TYR A 35 3.26 -0.99 14.90
CA TYR A 35 2.25 -0.99 13.85
C TYR A 35 1.65 0.40 13.62
N GLY A 36 1.62 0.82 12.35
CA GLY A 36 1.16 2.13 11.90
C GLY A 36 2.22 2.90 11.11
N MET A 37 1.89 4.14 10.78
CA MET A 37 2.76 5.12 10.15
C MET A 37 3.67 5.74 11.22
N ARG A 38 4.82 5.10 11.46
CA ARG A 38 5.76 5.43 12.54
C ARG A 38 6.70 6.57 12.19
N LEU A 39 6.15 7.67 11.70
CA LEU A 39 6.90 8.91 11.49
C LEU A 39 7.04 9.63 12.83
N GLY A 40 8.18 10.27 13.10
CA GLY A 40 8.43 10.92 14.41
C GLY A 40 7.29 11.83 14.88
N LYS A 41 6.72 12.61 13.94
CA LYS A 41 5.55 13.48 14.16
C LYS A 41 4.32 12.73 14.71
N ALA A 42 4.13 11.47 14.34
CA ALA A 42 3.01 10.65 14.81
C ALA A 42 3.10 10.28 16.29
N PHE A 43 4.27 10.38 16.91
CA PHE A 43 4.48 10.10 18.32
C PHE A 43 4.41 11.36 19.21
N GLU A 44 4.23 12.54 18.63
CA GLU A 44 4.14 13.80 19.40
C GLU A 44 2.82 13.94 20.17
N SER A 45 1.73 13.31 19.69
CA SER A 45 0.42 13.33 20.33
C SER A 45 -0.49 12.23 19.79
N ASP A 46 -1.50 11.83 20.58
CA ASP A 46 -2.55 10.91 20.11
C ASP A 46 -3.31 11.47 18.89
N GLU A 47 -3.52 12.79 18.85
CA GLU A 47 -4.16 13.44 17.70
C GLU A 47 -3.32 13.27 16.43
N ASN A 48 -2.02 13.56 16.50
CA ASN A 48 -1.10 13.37 15.38
C ASN A 48 -1.05 11.89 14.96
N TRP A 49 -1.02 10.98 15.93
CA TRP A 49 -1.06 9.54 15.67
C TRP A 49 -2.24 9.18 14.77
N TYR A 50 -3.46 9.55 15.16
CA TYR A 50 -4.65 9.19 14.39
C TYR A 50 -4.72 9.94 13.05
N VAL A 51 -4.38 11.22 13.01
CA VAL A 51 -4.44 12.03 11.77
C VAL A 51 -3.46 11.49 10.72
N ILE A 52 -2.21 11.20 11.11
CA ILE A 52 -1.18 10.68 10.21
C ILE A 52 -1.50 9.25 9.78
N ASN A 53 -1.90 8.37 10.71
CA ASN A 53 -2.25 6.99 10.38
C ASN A 53 -3.47 6.91 9.45
N ARG A 54 -4.51 7.72 9.68
CA ARG A 54 -5.66 7.78 8.77
C ARG A 54 -5.28 8.27 7.39
N TYR A 55 -4.46 9.32 7.30
CA TYR A 55 -3.99 9.82 5.99
C TYR A 55 -3.16 8.78 5.26
N GLY A 56 -2.14 8.21 5.92
CA GLY A 56 -1.29 7.18 5.32
C GLY A 56 -2.09 5.95 4.90
N ALA A 57 -3.00 5.48 5.75
CA ALA A 57 -3.88 4.36 5.42
C ALA A 57 -4.72 4.62 4.16
N LYS A 58 -5.29 5.82 4.01
CA LYS A 58 -6.02 6.19 2.78
C LYS A 58 -5.12 6.09 1.54
N ARG A 59 -3.88 6.58 1.62
CA ARG A 59 -2.92 6.52 0.51
C ARG A 59 -2.53 5.08 0.17
N PHE A 60 -2.15 4.30 1.18
CA PHE A 60 -1.80 2.90 0.95
C PHE A 60 -2.95 2.08 0.38
N ILE A 61 -4.18 2.28 0.86
CA ILE A 61 -5.37 1.62 0.31
C ILE A 61 -5.60 2.04 -1.15
N PHE A 62 -5.50 3.33 -1.46
CA PHE A 62 -5.66 3.83 -2.83
C PHE A 62 -4.65 3.21 -3.79
N TRP A 63 -3.35 3.26 -3.47
CA TRP A 63 -2.29 2.70 -4.31
C TRP A 63 -2.39 1.16 -4.42
N SER A 64 -2.77 0.49 -3.33
CA SER A 64 -2.99 -0.96 -3.35
C SER A 64 -4.20 -1.34 -4.19
N ALA A 65 -5.26 -0.53 -4.22
CA ALA A 65 -6.41 -0.77 -5.09
C ALA A 65 -6.03 -0.68 -6.58
N LEU A 66 -5.12 0.23 -6.96
CA LEU A 66 -4.59 0.28 -8.33
C LEU A 66 -3.82 -1.00 -8.67
N ILE A 67 -2.96 -1.47 -7.76
CA ILE A 67 -2.22 -2.74 -7.93
C ILE A 67 -3.18 -3.93 -8.03
N LEU A 68 -4.25 -3.95 -7.23
CA LEU A 68 -5.28 -4.99 -7.25
C LEU A 68 -5.98 -5.04 -8.62
N ILE A 69 -6.42 -3.89 -9.13
CA ILE A 69 -7.07 -3.78 -10.43
C ILE A 69 -6.13 -4.27 -11.53
N SER A 70 -4.85 -3.87 -11.49
CA SER A 70 -3.83 -4.35 -12.44
C SER A 70 -3.65 -5.87 -12.34
N GLY A 71 -3.50 -6.42 -11.14
CA GLY A 71 -3.35 -7.86 -10.92
C GLY A 71 -4.53 -8.68 -11.43
N ILE A 72 -5.76 -8.17 -11.28
CA ILE A 72 -6.97 -8.79 -11.86
C ILE A 72 -6.93 -8.70 -13.38
N SER A 73 -6.54 -7.54 -13.94
CA SER A 73 -6.50 -7.33 -15.39
C SER A 73 -5.53 -8.28 -16.10
N TYR A 74 -4.41 -8.63 -15.46
CA TYR A 74 -3.39 -9.52 -16.03
C TYR A 74 -3.93 -10.92 -16.37
N LEU A 75 -4.97 -11.39 -15.67
CA LEU A 75 -5.65 -12.67 -15.94
C LEU A 75 -6.37 -12.71 -17.29
N PHE A 76 -6.71 -11.55 -17.84
CA PHE A 76 -7.48 -11.42 -19.08
C PHE A 76 -6.62 -10.95 -20.27
N LEU A 77 -5.32 -10.73 -20.05
CA LEU A 77 -4.39 -10.29 -21.07
C LEU A 77 -3.64 -11.47 -21.72
N PRO A 78 -3.14 -11.30 -22.95
CA PRO A 78 -2.25 -12.28 -23.56
C PRO A 78 -1.03 -12.59 -22.68
N PRO A 79 -0.42 -13.78 -22.81
CA PRO A 79 0.78 -14.14 -22.06
C PRO A 79 1.89 -13.10 -22.23
N PHE A 80 2.45 -12.67 -21.11
CA PHE A 80 3.57 -11.73 -21.09
C PHE A 80 4.89 -12.41 -21.48
N SER A 81 5.83 -11.61 -21.99
CA SER A 81 7.22 -12.04 -22.10
C SER A 81 7.84 -12.20 -20.71
N GLU A 82 8.89 -13.02 -20.58
CA GLU A 82 9.62 -13.20 -19.32
C GLU A 82 10.12 -11.86 -18.75
N VAL A 83 10.59 -10.96 -19.62
CA VAL A 83 11.06 -9.61 -19.23
C VAL A 83 9.90 -8.79 -18.67
N THR A 84 8.75 -8.80 -19.33
CA THR A 84 7.54 -8.09 -18.87
C THR A 84 7.05 -8.64 -17.54
N GLU A 85 6.97 -9.96 -17.39
CA GLU A 85 6.54 -10.61 -16.15
C GLU A 85 7.48 -10.25 -14.99
N THR A 86 8.80 -10.27 -15.23
CA THR A 86 9.81 -9.87 -14.24
C THR A 86 9.63 -8.40 -13.83
N ILE A 87 9.43 -7.49 -14.79
CA ILE A 87 9.18 -6.07 -14.48
C ILE A 87 7.92 -5.91 -13.61
N LEU A 88 6.82 -6.56 -14.01
CA LEU A 88 5.55 -6.47 -13.32
C LEU A 88 5.58 -7.11 -11.92
N LEU A 89 6.39 -8.14 -11.71
CA LEU A 89 6.62 -8.78 -10.42
C LEU A 89 7.21 -7.78 -9.40
N PHE A 90 8.16 -6.94 -9.83
CA PHE A 90 8.80 -5.95 -8.96
C PHE A 90 8.10 -4.59 -8.95
N ALA A 91 7.19 -4.32 -9.89
CA ALA A 91 6.47 -3.04 -9.97
C ALA A 91 5.77 -2.62 -8.66
N PRO A 92 5.12 -3.52 -7.87
CA PRO A 92 4.52 -3.15 -6.60
C PRO A 92 5.50 -2.52 -5.59
N CYS A 93 6.77 -2.94 -5.59
CA CYS A 93 7.78 -2.36 -4.70
C CYS A 93 7.97 -0.86 -4.94
N PHE A 94 7.87 -0.44 -6.21
CA PHE A 94 7.97 0.98 -6.59
C PHE A 94 6.64 1.71 -6.43
N LEU A 95 5.51 1.07 -6.74
CA LEU A 95 4.17 1.65 -6.60
C LEU A 95 3.75 1.88 -5.13
N LEU A 96 4.42 1.23 -4.18
CA LEU A 96 4.24 1.48 -2.75
C LEU A 96 5.17 2.56 -2.18
N LEU A 97 6.08 3.15 -2.96
CA LEU A 97 6.87 4.32 -2.54
C LEU A 97 6.06 5.63 -2.48
N PRO A 98 5.19 5.95 -3.47
CA PRO A 98 4.34 7.14 -3.40
C PRO A 98 3.55 7.30 -2.10
N PRO A 99 2.80 6.31 -1.57
CA PRO A 99 2.05 6.52 -0.32
C PRO A 99 2.96 6.82 0.89
N ILE A 100 4.19 6.29 0.92
CA ILE A 100 5.18 6.62 1.96
C ILE A 100 5.56 8.09 1.85
N PHE A 101 5.92 8.53 0.64
CA PHE A 101 6.34 9.91 0.40
C PHE A 101 5.19 10.91 0.63
N GLU A 102 3.99 10.60 0.16
CA GLU A 102 2.78 11.39 0.42
C GLU A 102 2.50 11.53 1.91
N THR A 103 2.66 10.45 2.68
CA THR A 103 2.46 10.46 4.14
C THR A 103 3.55 11.30 4.82
N TYR A 104 4.80 11.16 4.41
CA TYR A 104 5.91 11.97 4.90
C TYR A 104 5.74 13.47 4.61
N LEU A 105 5.32 13.82 3.39
CA LEU A 105 5.02 15.22 3.05
C LEU A 105 3.84 15.76 3.85
N PHE A 106 2.85 14.91 4.16
CA PHE A 106 1.72 15.29 5.00
C PHE A 106 2.17 15.61 6.44
N THR A 107 3.10 14.85 7.01
CA THR A 107 3.59 15.16 8.37
C THR A 107 4.35 16.48 8.47
N ARG A 108 4.92 16.98 7.37
CA ARG A 108 5.58 18.30 7.34
C ARG A 108 4.61 19.48 7.41
N LYS A 109 3.31 19.22 7.26
CA LYS A 109 2.24 20.22 7.33
C LYS A 109 1.55 20.26 8.70
N LEU A 110 1.96 19.38 9.62
CA LEU A 110 1.50 19.28 11.01
C LEU A 110 2.60 19.79 11.95
#